data_AF-A0A812YZJ2-F1
#
_entry.id   AF-A0A812YZJ2-F1
#
_cell.length_a   1.000
_cell.length_b   1.000
_cell.length_c   1.000
_cell.angle_alpha   90.00
_cell.angle_beta   90.00
_cell.angle_gamma   90.00
#
_symmetry.space_group_name_H-M   'P 1'
#
loop_
_entity.id
_entity.type
_entity.pdbx_description
1 polymer ?
#
loop_
_entity_poly.entity_id
_entity_poly.type
_entity_poly.pdbx_seq_one_letter_code
_entity_poly.pdbx_strand_id
1 'polypeptide(L)'
;AGSRIDMKRMRLPLPGSEPHSGANSPDRSPSREAVQIVLLEADELVKSGSSHNWVLDILGIHERTHRRSLLALAEALLVPRSDVLGTSEKCMKSFVASVHNKYEEHQNPFHNEAHAAVVCHSTHWLCERSKSSSAIGRDMHLATDIAALAHDVGHFGRNNA
;
A
#
# COMPACT_ATOMS: atom_id res chain seq x y z
N ALA A 1 -37.93 -55.15 -11.32
CA ALA A 1 -36.95 -54.88 -12.39
C ALA A 1 -36.17 -53.61 -12.02
N GLY A 2 -35.00 -53.77 -11.40
CA GLY A 2 -34.14 -52.66 -11.00
C GLY A 2 -33.17 -52.35 -12.14
N SER A 3 -33.10 -51.09 -12.56
CA SER A 3 -32.04 -50.61 -13.45
C SER A 3 -30.99 -49.90 -12.59
N ARG A 4 -29.83 -50.56 -12.44
CA ARG A 4 -28.63 -50.01 -11.81
C ARG A 4 -28.10 -48.87 -12.66
N ILE A 5 -27.90 -47.70 -12.05
CA ILE A 5 -27.10 -46.63 -12.64
C ILE A 5 -25.62 -47.02 -12.51
N ASP A 6 -24.96 -47.21 -13.63
CA ASP A 6 -23.54 -47.53 -13.74
C ASP A 6 -22.69 -46.28 -13.49
N MET A 7 -22.02 -46.22 -12.33
CA MET A 7 -21.16 -45.10 -11.92
C MET A 7 -19.71 -45.21 -12.43
N LYS A 8 -19.45 -45.93 -13.53
CA LYS A 8 -18.12 -46.04 -14.14
C LYS A 8 -18.05 -45.41 -15.53
N ARG A 9 -17.91 -44.08 -15.59
CA ARG A 9 -17.01 -43.33 -16.50
C ARG A 9 -17.39 -41.85 -16.51
N MET A 10 -16.77 -41.08 -15.63
CA MET A 10 -16.43 -39.69 -15.94
C MET A 10 -15.14 -39.35 -15.22
N ARG A 11 -14.02 -39.87 -15.73
CA ARG A 11 -12.70 -39.33 -15.38
C ARG A 11 -12.63 -37.95 -16.01
N LEU A 12 -12.80 -36.92 -15.19
CA LEU A 12 -12.40 -35.57 -15.57
C LEU A 12 -10.89 -35.61 -15.90
N PRO A 13 -10.44 -35.01 -17.01
CA PRO A 13 -9.03 -34.99 -17.36
C PRO A 13 -8.23 -34.29 -16.26
N LEU A 14 -7.14 -34.92 -15.83
CA LEU A 14 -6.12 -34.28 -15.01
C LEU A 14 -5.62 -33.04 -15.77
N PRO A 15 -5.43 -31.88 -15.10
CA PRO A 15 -4.91 -30.70 -15.78
C PRO A 15 -3.57 -31.05 -16.40
N GLY A 16 -3.52 -30.93 -17.73
CA GLY A 16 -2.33 -31.14 -18.52
C GLY A 16 -1.22 -30.22 -18.02
N SER A 17 -0.04 -30.79 -17.90
CA SER A 17 1.23 -30.08 -17.90
C SER A 17 1.31 -29.22 -19.16
N GLU A 18 0.91 -27.96 -19.05
CA GLU A 18 1.28 -26.95 -20.03
C GLU A 18 2.81 -26.79 -20.00
N PRO A 19 3.49 -26.70 -21.14
CA PRO A 19 4.90 -26.34 -21.14
C PRO A 19 5.01 -24.94 -20.52
N HIS A 20 5.81 -24.82 -19.47
CA HIS A 20 6.26 -23.54 -18.96
C HIS A 20 7.05 -22.83 -20.06
N SER A 21 6.33 -22.15 -20.96
CA SER A 21 6.90 -21.07 -21.75
C SER A 21 7.28 -20.01 -20.74
N GLY A 22 8.59 -19.70 -20.70
CA GLY A 22 9.11 -18.59 -19.92
C GLY A 22 8.48 -17.31 -20.43
N ALA A 23 7.33 -16.95 -19.85
CA ALA A 23 6.81 -15.60 -19.95
C ALA A 23 7.81 -14.73 -19.21
N ASN A 24 8.62 -14.02 -19.98
CA ASN A 24 9.41 -12.90 -19.53
C ASN A 24 8.44 -11.98 -18.78
N SER A 25 8.45 -12.01 -17.45
CA SER A 25 7.67 -11.09 -16.63
C SER A 25 8.01 -9.70 -17.12
N PRO A 26 7.06 -8.91 -17.67
CA PRO A 26 7.38 -7.56 -18.10
C PRO A 26 7.94 -6.84 -16.89
N ASP A 27 9.05 -6.14 -17.07
CA ASP A 27 9.65 -5.29 -16.06
C ASP A 27 8.54 -4.41 -15.47
N ARG A 28 8.11 -4.72 -14.23
CA ARG A 28 7.05 -4.01 -13.50
C ARG A 28 7.56 -2.70 -12.91
N SER A 29 8.69 -2.20 -13.42
CA SER A 29 9.17 -0.88 -13.07
C SER A 29 8.11 0.16 -13.48
N PRO A 30 7.69 1.06 -12.56
CA PRO A 30 6.73 2.10 -12.89
C PRO A 30 7.27 3.00 -14.00
N SER A 31 6.39 3.48 -14.89
CA SER A 31 6.80 4.41 -15.93
C SER A 31 7.38 5.69 -15.32
N ARG A 32 8.22 6.38 -16.09
CA ARG A 32 8.75 7.70 -15.67
C ARG A 32 7.63 8.69 -15.37
N GLU A 33 6.53 8.67 -16.12
CA GLU A 33 5.38 9.54 -15.83
C GLU A 33 4.74 9.19 -14.50
N ALA A 34 4.55 7.90 -14.20
CA ALA A 34 3.93 7.47 -12.93
C ALA A 34 4.75 7.92 -11.71
N VAL A 35 6.08 7.81 -11.79
CA VAL A 35 6.98 8.33 -10.74
C VAL A 35 6.85 9.85 -10.62
N GLN A 36 6.84 10.57 -11.74
CA GLN A 36 6.73 12.02 -11.74
C GLN A 36 5.43 12.51 -11.10
N ILE A 37 4.29 11.86 -11.40
CA ILE A 37 2.99 12.20 -10.82
C ILE A 37 3.02 12.04 -9.29
N VAL A 38 3.58 10.93 -8.78
CA VAL A 38 3.72 10.69 -7.35
C VAL A 38 4.55 11.80 -6.68
N LEU A 39 5.67 12.19 -7.30
CA LEU A 39 6.53 13.25 -6.77
C LEU A 39 5.85 14.62 -6.76
N LEU A 40 5.04 14.93 -7.78
CA LEU A 40 4.28 16.18 -7.84
C LEU A 40 3.22 16.24 -6.73
N GLU A 41 2.47 15.15 -6.52
CA GLU A 41 1.48 15.10 -5.44
C GLU A 41 2.16 15.18 -4.07
N ALA A 42 3.31 14.52 -3.87
CA ALA A 42 4.09 14.63 -2.64
C ALA A 42 4.54 16.06 -2.36
N ASP A 43 5.02 16.79 -3.37
CA ASP A 43 5.40 18.20 -3.25
C ASP A 43 4.20 19.10 -2.87
N GLU A 44 3.03 18.87 -3.47
CA GLU A 44 1.80 19.58 -3.09
C GLU A 44 1.33 19.24 -1.66
N LEU A 45 1.49 17.98 -1.21
CA LEU A 45 1.22 17.59 0.18
C LEU A 45 2.14 18.33 1.17
N VAL A 46 3.41 18.48 0.84
CA VAL A 46 4.35 19.26 1.66
C VAL A 46 3.95 20.73 1.69
N LYS A 47 3.66 21.35 0.53
CA LYS A 47 3.27 22.77 0.44
C LYS A 47 1.95 23.09 1.14
N SER A 48 0.98 22.18 1.07
CA SER A 48 -0.32 22.36 1.73
C SER A 48 -0.24 22.23 3.25
N GLY A 49 0.92 21.86 3.80
CA GLY A 49 1.09 21.63 5.22
C GLY A 49 0.25 20.43 5.69
N SER A 50 0.22 19.35 4.90
CA SER A 50 -0.56 18.13 5.17
C SER A 50 -0.46 17.67 6.62
N SER A 51 0.72 17.74 7.26
CA SER A 51 0.90 17.42 8.68
C SER A 51 0.02 18.22 9.66
N HIS A 52 -0.45 19.40 9.26
CA HIS A 52 -1.27 20.31 10.08
C HIS A 52 -2.75 20.28 9.68
N ASN A 53 -3.09 19.70 8.53
CA ASN A 53 -4.44 19.73 7.99
C ASN A 53 -5.12 18.36 8.15
N TRP A 54 -6.25 18.33 8.88
CA TRP A 54 -7.02 17.09 9.04
C TRP A 54 -7.62 16.64 7.70
N VAL A 55 -8.11 17.61 6.93
CA VAL A 55 -8.81 17.33 5.67
C VAL A 55 -7.77 17.15 4.57
N LEU A 56 -7.68 15.92 4.06
CA LEU A 56 -6.86 15.58 2.90
C LEU A 56 -7.66 14.67 1.95
N ASP A 57 -7.76 15.08 0.68
CA ASP A 57 -8.47 14.32 -0.35
C ASP A 57 -7.61 13.16 -0.90
N ILE A 58 -7.42 12.14 -0.07
CA ILE A 58 -6.62 10.96 -0.41
C ILE A 58 -7.26 10.14 -1.53
N LEU A 59 -8.59 10.16 -1.66
CA LEU A 59 -9.28 9.48 -2.75
C LEU A 59 -9.03 10.21 -4.09
N GLY A 60 -9.07 11.54 -4.11
CA GLY A 60 -8.65 12.30 -5.29
C GLY A 60 -7.19 12.05 -5.67
N ILE A 61 -6.28 11.96 -4.68
CA ILE A 61 -4.88 11.59 -4.92
C ILE A 61 -4.78 10.16 -5.46
N HIS A 62 -5.55 9.22 -4.94
CA HIS A 62 -5.60 7.83 -5.42
C HIS A 62 -5.92 7.77 -6.92
N GLU A 63 -6.93 8.52 -7.35
CA GLU A 63 -7.31 8.60 -8.77
C GLU A 63 -6.22 9.26 -9.62
N ARG A 64 -5.72 10.44 -9.20
CA ARG A 64 -4.71 11.19 -9.97
C ARG A 64 -3.37 10.47 -10.09
N THR A 65 -3.02 9.66 -9.08
CA THR A 65 -1.77 8.90 -9.03
C THR A 65 -1.88 7.48 -9.56
N HIS A 66 -3.06 7.08 -10.07
CA HIS A 66 -3.35 5.72 -10.52
C HIS A 66 -3.06 4.66 -9.45
N ARG A 67 -3.74 4.79 -8.31
CA ARG A 67 -3.65 3.88 -7.15
C ARG A 67 -2.30 3.92 -6.44
N ARG A 68 -1.75 5.11 -6.23
CA ARG A 68 -0.43 5.31 -5.58
C ARG A 68 -0.47 6.42 -4.54
N SER A 69 -1.61 6.64 -3.88
CA SER A 69 -1.72 7.69 -2.86
C SER A 69 -0.86 7.41 -1.62
N LEU A 70 -0.69 6.14 -1.24
CA LEU A 70 0.24 5.66 -0.22
C LEU A 70 1.68 6.08 -0.56
N LEU A 71 2.11 5.89 -1.82
CA LEU A 71 3.45 6.27 -2.25
C LEU A 71 3.66 7.79 -2.17
N ALA A 72 2.69 8.58 -2.64
CA ALA A 72 2.76 10.03 -2.57
C ALA A 72 2.79 10.54 -1.11
N LEU A 73 1.94 9.97 -0.24
CA LEU A 73 1.91 10.31 1.18
C LEU A 73 3.22 9.94 1.89
N ALA A 74 3.75 8.75 1.61
CA ALA A 74 4.99 8.29 2.21
C ALA A 74 6.22 9.08 1.73
N GLU A 75 6.24 9.52 0.48
CA GLU A 75 7.27 10.42 -0.05
C GLU A 75 7.24 11.77 0.67
N ALA A 76 6.06 12.29 1.01
CA ALA A 76 5.90 13.53 1.76
C ALA A 76 6.23 13.37 3.25
N LEU A 77 5.80 12.28 3.88
CA LEU A 77 5.84 12.14 5.34
C LEU A 77 6.96 11.22 5.85
N LEU A 78 7.22 10.06 5.25
CA LEU A 78 8.11 9.04 5.82
C LEU A 78 9.53 9.15 5.28
N VAL A 79 9.68 9.29 3.96
CA VAL A 79 10.98 9.31 3.27
C VAL A 79 11.94 10.37 3.84
N PRO A 80 11.52 11.64 4.06
CA PRO A 80 12.41 12.67 4.60
C PRO A 80 12.86 12.42 6.04
N ARG A 81 12.21 11.49 6.75
CA ARG A 81 12.53 11.10 8.14
C ARG A 81 13.30 9.79 8.23
N SER A 82 13.81 9.26 7.11
CA SER A 82 14.55 7.99 7.08
C SER A 82 15.80 7.99 7.98
N ASP A 83 16.43 9.14 8.19
CA ASP A 83 17.57 9.34 9.08
C ASP A 83 17.24 9.04 10.56
N VAL A 84 15.98 9.22 10.97
CA VAL A 84 15.50 8.93 12.33
C VAL A 84 15.69 7.47 12.71
N LEU A 85 15.63 6.55 11.73
CA LEU A 85 15.89 5.11 11.92
C LEU A 85 17.33 4.72 11.55
N GLY A 86 18.21 5.68 11.27
CA GLY A 86 19.57 5.41 10.81
C GLY A 86 19.64 4.74 9.44
N THR A 87 18.63 4.96 8.58
CA THR A 87 18.57 4.40 7.22
C THR A 87 18.60 5.49 6.15
N SER A 88 18.68 5.09 4.88
CA SER A 88 18.65 6.02 3.74
C SER A 88 17.24 6.20 3.18
N GLU A 89 16.99 7.34 2.54
CA GLU A 89 15.75 7.56 1.78
C GLU A 89 15.52 6.46 0.75
N LYS A 90 16.59 5.99 0.08
CA LYS A 90 16.52 4.87 -0.88
C LYS A 90 15.97 3.60 -0.23
N CYS A 91 16.41 3.29 0.98
CA CYS A 91 15.92 2.15 1.74
C CYS A 91 14.45 2.34 2.13
N MET A 92 14.08 3.52 2.64
CA MET A 92 12.68 3.85 2.98
C MET A 92 11.76 3.75 1.76
N LYS A 93 12.16 4.31 0.61
CA LYS A 93 11.43 4.20 -0.67
C LYS A 93 11.24 2.74 -1.10
N SER A 94 12.28 1.92 -0.95
CA SER A 94 12.23 0.49 -1.29
C SER A 94 11.28 -0.27 -0.35
N PHE A 95 11.30 0.05 0.94
CA PHE A 95 10.37 -0.50 1.93
C PHE A 95 8.92 -0.13 1.60
N VAL A 96 8.63 1.17 1.42
CA VAL A 96 7.29 1.67 1.11
C VAL A 96 6.76 1.08 -0.21
N ALA A 97 7.61 0.99 -1.24
CA ALA A 97 7.23 0.34 -2.50
C ALA A 97 6.86 -1.13 -2.31
N SER A 98 7.57 -1.83 -1.42
CA SER A 98 7.25 -3.23 -1.07
C SER A 98 5.91 -3.34 -0.33
N VAL A 99 5.62 -2.43 0.61
CA VAL A 99 4.32 -2.35 1.31
C VAL A 99 3.19 -2.06 0.33
N HIS A 100 3.35 -1.07 -0.54
CA HIS A 100 2.37 -0.74 -1.59
C HIS A 100 2.06 -1.94 -2.50
N ASN A 101 3.10 -2.61 -2.99
CA ASN A 101 2.93 -3.80 -3.84
C ASN A 101 2.12 -4.89 -3.14
N LYS A 102 2.24 -5.05 -1.81
CA LYS A 102 1.45 -6.00 -1.03
C LYS A 102 -0.02 -5.62 -0.90
N TYR A 103 -0.36 -4.34 -0.89
CA TYR A 103 -1.77 -3.90 -1.00
C TYR A 103 -2.37 -4.17 -2.38
N GLU A 104 -1.54 -4.14 -3.44
CA GLU A 104 -1.98 -4.39 -4.81
C GLU A 104 -2.05 -5.88 -5.20
N GLU A 105 -1.56 -6.81 -4.35
CA GLU A 105 -1.63 -8.27 -4.61
C GLU A 105 -3.08 -8.77 -4.72
N HIS A 106 -4.00 -8.14 -3.99
CA HIS A 106 -5.42 -8.44 -4.02
C HIS A 106 -6.21 -7.20 -4.40
N GLN A 107 -7.15 -7.32 -5.35
CA GLN A 107 -8.07 -6.22 -5.69
C GLN A 107 -9.13 -6.04 -4.60
N ASN A 108 -8.70 -5.55 -3.44
CA ASN A 108 -9.56 -5.29 -2.29
C ASN A 108 -10.21 -3.89 -2.45
N PRO A 109 -11.55 -3.80 -2.51
CA PRO A 109 -12.23 -2.52 -2.75
C PRO A 109 -12.13 -1.56 -1.55
N PHE A 110 -11.83 -2.06 -0.35
CA PHE A 110 -11.76 -1.24 0.87
C PHE A 110 -10.38 -1.25 1.52
N HIS A 111 -9.86 -2.39 1.99
CA HIS A 111 -8.54 -2.45 2.65
C HIS A 111 -7.42 -2.47 1.59
N ASN A 112 -7.29 -1.36 0.86
CA ASN A 112 -6.30 -1.11 -0.18
C ASN A 112 -5.33 0.00 0.23
N GLU A 113 -4.43 0.37 -0.67
CA GLU A 113 -3.40 1.38 -0.43
C GLU A 113 -3.96 2.76 -0.05
N ALA A 114 -5.12 3.16 -0.59
CA ALA A 114 -5.74 4.42 -0.22
C ALA A 114 -6.29 4.41 1.21
N HIS A 115 -6.86 3.28 1.66
CA HIS A 115 -7.27 3.14 3.06
C HIS A 115 -6.07 3.28 4.01
N ALA A 116 -4.97 2.61 3.68
CA ALA A 116 -3.73 2.70 4.45
C ALA A 116 -3.19 4.15 4.49
N ALA A 117 -3.24 4.86 3.36
CA ALA A 117 -2.87 6.28 3.29
C ALA A 117 -3.78 7.15 4.19
N VAL A 118 -5.10 6.94 4.18
CA VAL A 118 -6.04 7.64 5.07
C VAL A 118 -5.68 7.44 6.53
N VAL A 119 -5.51 6.18 6.95
CA VAL A 119 -5.19 5.85 8.33
C VAL A 119 -3.83 6.44 8.73
N CYS A 120 -2.81 6.38 7.87
CA CYS A 120 -1.51 6.99 8.13
C CYS A 120 -1.61 8.51 8.30
N HIS A 121 -2.29 9.22 7.39
CA HIS A 121 -2.47 10.67 7.49
C HIS A 121 -3.22 11.08 8.77
N SER A 122 -4.34 10.42 9.06
CA SER A 122 -5.11 10.67 10.28
C SER A 122 -4.29 10.40 11.54
N THR A 123 -3.52 9.31 11.56
CA THR A 123 -2.65 8.96 12.69
C THR A 123 -1.56 9.99 12.87
N HIS A 124 -0.86 10.36 11.79
CA HIS A 124 0.17 11.38 11.79
C HIS A 124 -0.36 12.70 12.36
N TRP A 125 -1.51 13.18 11.84
CA TRP A 125 -2.14 14.40 12.32
C TRP A 125 -2.49 14.31 13.81
N LEU A 126 -3.04 13.19 14.28
CA LEU A 126 -3.36 12.99 15.69
C LEU A 126 -2.11 13.01 16.57
N CYS A 127 -1.03 12.37 16.15
CA CYS A 127 0.24 12.39 16.86
C CYS A 127 0.80 13.81 16.97
N GLU A 128 0.89 14.52 15.85
CA GLU A 128 1.39 15.91 15.78
C GLU A 128 0.53 16.88 16.61
N ARG A 129 -0.79 16.69 16.63
CA ARG A 129 -1.72 17.57 17.36
C ARG A 129 -1.99 17.15 18.80
N SER A 130 -1.52 15.99 19.23
CA SER A 130 -1.74 15.53 20.60
C SER A 130 -1.01 16.44 21.59
N LYS A 131 -1.59 16.60 22.79
CA LYS A 131 -0.94 17.33 23.89
C LYS A 131 0.37 16.66 24.35
N SER A 132 0.57 15.40 23.96
CA SER A 132 1.74 14.59 24.27
C SER A 132 2.74 14.52 23.11
N SER A 133 2.52 15.24 22.00
CA SER A 133 3.39 15.24 20.82
C SER A 133 4.85 15.53 21.18
N SER A 134 5.10 16.48 22.09
CA SER A 134 6.44 16.82 22.58
C SER A 134 7.07 15.77 23.52
N ALA A 135 6.26 14.85 24.06
CA ALA A 135 6.72 13.79 24.95
C ALA A 135 7.05 12.49 24.19
N ILE A 136 6.60 12.37 22.94
CA ILE A 136 6.87 11.21 22.10
C ILE A 136 8.10 11.50 21.24
N GLY A 137 9.05 10.58 21.24
CA GLY A 137 10.27 10.70 20.43
C GLY A 137 9.97 10.68 18.93
N ARG A 138 10.82 11.32 18.13
CA ARG A 138 10.71 11.34 16.66
C ARG A 138 10.71 9.93 16.06
N ASP A 139 11.46 9.03 16.68
CA ASP A 139 11.53 7.60 16.37
C ASP A 139 10.18 6.90 16.60
N MET A 140 9.54 7.17 17.74
CA MET A 140 8.23 6.62 18.06
C MET A 140 7.12 7.21 17.16
N HIS A 141 7.19 8.49 16.81
CA HIS A 141 6.29 9.09 15.81
C HIS A 141 6.43 8.40 14.45
N LEU A 142 7.65 8.27 13.93
CA LEU A 142 7.87 7.60 12.66
C LEU A 142 7.47 6.13 12.69
N ALA A 143 7.75 5.41 13.80
CA ALA A 143 7.31 4.03 13.97
C ALA A 143 5.78 3.92 13.96
N THR A 144 5.08 4.88 14.57
CA THR A 144 3.61 4.95 14.58
C THR A 144 3.06 5.18 13.17
N ASP A 145 3.67 6.09 12.41
CA ASP A 145 3.28 6.36 11.02
C ASP A 145 3.52 5.13 10.12
N ILE A 146 4.65 4.45 10.27
CA ILE A 146 4.95 3.19 9.56
C ILE A 146 3.92 2.11 9.92
N ALA A 147 3.59 1.97 11.20
CA ALA A 147 2.59 1.00 11.65
C ALA A 147 1.21 1.30 11.05
N ALA A 148 0.79 2.57 11.04
CA ALA A 148 -0.47 2.99 10.42
C ALA A 148 -0.49 2.73 8.90
N LEU A 149 0.61 3.02 8.20
CA LEU A 149 0.73 2.78 6.76
C LEU A 149 0.72 1.29 6.38
N ALA A 150 1.14 0.40 7.28
CA ALA A 150 1.29 -1.03 7.01
C ALA A 150 0.26 -1.92 7.71
N HIS A 151 -0.70 -1.36 8.46
CA HIS A 151 -1.55 -2.12 9.39
C HIS A 151 -2.40 -3.22 8.73
N ASP A 152 -2.79 -3.02 7.46
CA ASP A 152 -3.63 -3.91 6.66
C ASP A 152 -2.88 -4.57 5.50
N VAL A 153 -1.54 -4.56 5.53
CA VAL A 153 -0.72 -5.09 4.43
C VAL A 153 -1.04 -6.56 4.16
N GLY A 154 -1.33 -6.90 2.90
CA GLY A 154 -1.70 -8.26 2.49
C GLY A 154 -3.14 -8.68 2.81
N HIS A 155 -4.01 -7.76 3.23
CA HIS A 155 -5.42 -8.06 3.51
C HIS A 155 -6.19 -8.48 2.24
N PHE A 156 -6.65 -9.73 2.19
CA PHE A 156 -7.30 -10.36 1.02
C PHE A 156 -8.84 -10.21 0.94
N GLY A 157 -9.41 -9.33 1.77
CA GLY A 157 -10.81 -8.89 1.65
C GLY A 157 -11.82 -9.77 2.39
N ARG A 158 -11.39 -10.53 3.39
CA ARG A 158 -12.27 -11.27 4.30
C ARG A 158 -12.02 -10.85 5.74
N ASN A 159 -13.02 -11.06 6.60
CA ASN A 159 -12.81 -10.94 8.03
C ASN A 159 -12.10 -12.19 8.58
N ASN A 160 -11.80 -12.19 9.88
CA ASN A 160 -11.06 -13.25 10.54
C ASN A 160 -11.87 -14.51 10.87
N ALA A 161 -13.19 -14.49 10.69
CA ALA A 161 -14.10 -15.52 11.17
C ALA A 161 -14.24 -16.72 10.23
#